data_AF-A0A958MU00-F1
#
_entry.id   AF-A0A958MU00-F1
#
_cell.length_a   1.000
_cell.length_b   1.000
_cell.length_c   1.000
_cell.angle_alpha   90.00
_cell.angle_beta   90.00
_cell.angle_gamma   90.00
#
_symmetry.space_group_name_H-M   'P 1'
#
loop_
_entity.id
_entity.type
_entity.pdbx_description
1 polymer ?
#
loop_
_entity_poly.entity_id
_entity_poly.type
_entity_poly.pdbx_seq_one_letter_code
_entity_poly.pdbx_strand_id
1 'polypeptide(L)'
;MRNVLSFVEYLLRLTLVVLIVAGSGCSDNRDNEDGEEAIPEVPPSPLEAEIRLPSQGEHGLFDPSMDQVPGTGRLYLSYSSVASSVQWPTFNPHSVHTRLAYTDDGGKTWSDSNLALNQNKDVTLAVPEFAHPAGTWHSEVSKLVYDPRSGEWVLIWFRYLLINNDRQFMHSWFSLKHASLPENLPTATEHKFLAAGAYDVRNDIL
;
A
#
# COMPACT_ATOMS: atom_id res chain seq x y z
N MET A 1 -8.02 18.57 -26.30
CA MET A 1 -7.00 19.08 -25.35
C MET A 1 -7.56 19.52 -23.98
N ARG A 2 -8.82 19.22 -23.61
CA ARG A 2 -9.38 19.55 -22.28
C ARG A 2 -9.19 18.48 -21.19
N ASN A 3 -8.73 17.27 -21.55
CA ASN A 3 -8.68 16.14 -20.62
C ASN A 3 -7.39 16.05 -19.78
N VAL A 4 -6.31 16.76 -20.16
CA VAL A 4 -5.02 16.67 -19.46
C VAL A 4 -5.00 17.53 -18.18
N LEU A 5 -5.70 18.67 -18.18
CA LEU A 5 -5.77 19.56 -17.01
C LEU A 5 -6.56 18.95 -15.84
N SER A 6 -7.62 18.17 -16.12
CA SER A 6 -8.43 17.52 -15.08
C SER A 6 -7.69 16.40 -14.34
N PHE A 7 -6.72 15.76 -15.00
CA PHE A 7 -5.94 14.66 -14.41
C PHE A 7 -4.86 15.19 -13.47
N VAL A 8 -4.21 16.30 -13.83
CA VAL A 8 -3.18 16.97 -13.03
C VAL A 8 -3.77 17.59 -11.75
N GLU A 9 -4.96 18.20 -11.81
CA GLU A 9 -5.63 18.73 -10.61
C GLU A 9 -6.06 17.63 -9.62
N TYR A 10 -6.41 16.44 -10.12
CA TYR A 10 -6.77 15.29 -9.28
C TYR A 10 -5.54 14.69 -8.57
N LEU A 11 -4.43 14.58 -9.29
CA LEU A 11 -3.11 14.18 -8.78
C LEU A 11 -2.64 15.09 -7.63
N LEU A 12 -2.81 16.41 -7.79
CA LEU A 12 -2.48 17.41 -6.77
C LEU A 12 -3.34 17.28 -5.49
N ARG A 13 -4.59 16.83 -5.59
CA ARG A 13 -5.44 16.55 -4.42
C ARG A 13 -5.12 15.22 -3.74
N LEU A 14 -4.65 14.22 -4.48
CA LEU A 14 -4.16 12.95 -3.92
C LEU A 14 -2.80 13.11 -3.21
N THR A 15 -2.02 14.14 -3.54
CA THR A 15 -0.67 14.39 -2.98
C THR A 15 -0.71 14.94 -1.53
N LEU A 16 -1.88 15.26 -0.98
CA LEU A 16 -2.01 15.87 0.35
C LEU A 16 -2.63 14.93 1.40
N VAL A 17 -2.19 13.66 1.45
CA VAL A 17 -2.43 12.76 2.61
C VAL A 17 -1.18 11.92 2.92
N VAL A 18 0.00 12.55 2.90
CA VAL A 18 1.18 12.01 3.59
C VAL A 18 1.31 12.80 4.88
N LEU A 19 0.64 12.32 5.93
CA LEU A 19 0.66 12.99 7.23
C LEU A 19 2.03 12.80 7.88
N ILE A 20 2.77 13.90 8.00
CA ILE A 20 3.94 14.04 8.84
C ILE A 20 3.49 13.86 10.29
N VAL A 21 3.94 12.81 10.96
CA VAL A 21 3.86 12.70 12.43
C VAL A 21 4.95 13.62 13.00
N ALA A 22 4.62 14.89 13.18
CA ALA A 22 5.44 15.82 13.95
C ALA A 22 4.97 15.77 15.41
N GLY A 23 5.81 15.21 16.27
CA GLY A 23 5.63 15.25 17.71
C GLY A 23 5.45 16.68 18.21
N SER A 24 4.40 16.89 18.99
CA SER A 24 4.20 18.13 19.77
C SER A 24 4.21 17.74 21.24
N GLY A 25 5.40 17.82 21.84
CA GLY A 25 5.54 17.97 23.29
C GLY A 25 5.64 19.45 23.64
N CYS A 26 4.90 19.86 24.68
CA CYS A 26 5.05 21.04 25.56
C CYS A 26 3.67 21.19 26.26
N SER A 27 3.48 21.52 27.53
CA SER A 27 4.35 21.93 28.64
C SER A 27 3.47 21.97 29.91
N ASP A 28 4.14 21.97 31.05
CA ASP A 28 3.72 22.03 32.46
C ASP A 28 2.64 23.06 32.89
N ASN A 29 1.75 22.58 33.77
CA ASN A 29 1.32 23.05 35.11
C ASN A 29 0.71 24.46 35.40
N ARG A 30 -0.26 24.42 36.36
CA ARG A 30 -0.90 25.46 37.23
C ARG A 30 -2.27 26.00 36.75
N ASP A 31 -3.34 26.09 37.55
CA ASP A 31 -3.53 26.13 39.01
C ASP A 31 -4.85 25.42 39.46
N ASN A 32 -4.87 25.01 40.73
CA ASN A 32 -6.02 24.45 41.45
C ASN A 32 -7.17 25.46 41.58
N GLU A 33 -8.35 25.13 41.07
CA GLU A 33 -9.62 25.55 41.64
C GLU A 33 -10.51 24.32 41.83
N ASP A 34 -10.81 24.03 43.09
CA ASP A 34 -11.59 22.88 43.55
C ASP A 34 -13.07 23.06 43.19
N GLY A 35 -13.41 22.78 41.94
CA GLY A 35 -14.76 22.48 41.48
C GLY A 35 -14.82 21.03 41.06
N GLU A 36 -15.44 20.16 41.87
CA GLU A 36 -15.71 18.77 41.51
C GLU A 36 -16.84 18.74 40.46
N GLU A 37 -16.51 19.19 39.25
CA GLU A 37 -17.33 18.92 38.06
C GLU A 37 -17.30 17.42 37.83
N ALA A 38 -18.47 16.80 37.86
CA ALA A 38 -18.62 15.39 37.52
C ALA A 38 -17.96 15.13 36.16
N ILE A 39 -16.88 14.35 36.17
CA ILE A 39 -16.19 13.93 34.95
C ILE A 39 -17.25 13.24 34.09
N PRO A 40 -17.58 13.76 32.89
CA PRO A 40 -18.52 13.08 32.02
C PRO A 40 -17.97 11.68 31.74
N GLU A 41 -18.79 10.65 31.96
CA GLU A 41 -18.43 9.28 31.60
C GLU A 41 -18.01 9.26 30.13
N VAL A 42 -16.72 9.00 29.88
CA VAL A 42 -16.24 8.76 28.54
C VAL A 42 -16.94 7.49 28.08
N PRO A 43 -17.77 7.53 27.02
CA PRO A 43 -18.42 6.34 26.53
C PRO A 43 -17.35 5.29 26.20
N PRO A 44 -17.59 4.00 26.48
CA PRO A 44 -16.61 2.96 26.23
C PRO A 44 -16.15 3.05 24.77
N SER A 45 -14.83 3.06 24.57
CA SER A 45 -14.25 3.02 23.24
C SER A 45 -14.88 1.84 22.48
N PRO A 46 -15.32 2.03 21.22
CA PRO A 46 -15.86 0.92 20.45
C PRO A 46 -14.87 -0.24 20.47
N LEU A 47 -15.38 -1.44 20.71
CA LEU A 47 -14.56 -2.65 20.78
C LEU A 47 -13.73 -2.74 19.49
N GLU A 48 -12.41 -2.86 19.62
CA GLU A 48 -11.54 -3.02 18.46
C GLU A 48 -11.96 -4.27 17.68
N ALA A 49 -12.36 -4.09 16.43
CA ALA A 49 -12.71 -5.19 15.55
C ALA A 49 -11.45 -5.62 14.78
N GLU A 50 -10.94 -6.81 15.09
CA GLU A 50 -9.82 -7.42 14.37
C GLU A 50 -10.30 -8.00 13.03
N ILE A 51 -9.70 -7.56 11.92
CA ILE A 51 -9.92 -8.16 10.60
C ILE A 51 -9.08 -9.43 10.50
N ARG A 52 -9.74 -10.58 10.32
CA ARG A 52 -9.07 -11.88 10.07
C ARG A 52 -9.19 -12.25 8.60
N LEU A 53 -8.06 -12.35 7.93
CA LEU A 53 -7.97 -12.82 6.55
C LEU A 53 -7.61 -14.32 6.51
N PRO A 54 -8.21 -15.11 5.60
CA PRO A 54 -7.99 -16.56 5.54
C PRO A 54 -6.59 -16.95 5.06
N SER A 55 -5.96 -16.14 4.20
CA SER A 55 -4.54 -16.31 3.84
C SER A 55 -3.68 -15.34 4.64
N GLN A 56 -2.90 -15.87 5.58
CA GLN A 56 -1.84 -15.11 6.22
C GLN A 56 -0.58 -15.31 5.38
N GLY A 57 0.02 -14.23 4.89
CA GLY A 57 1.39 -14.31 4.38
C GLY A 57 2.26 -14.94 5.47
N GLU A 58 3.24 -15.78 5.09
CA GLU A 58 4.08 -16.52 6.05
C GLU A 58 4.68 -15.62 7.14
N HIS A 59 4.91 -14.35 6.81
CA HIS A 59 5.52 -13.36 7.70
C HIS A 59 4.60 -12.17 8.01
N GLY A 60 3.29 -12.29 7.75
CA GLY A 60 2.28 -11.31 8.13
C GLY A 60 1.68 -10.49 6.98
N LEU A 61 0.73 -9.65 7.37
CA LEU A 61 -0.10 -8.81 6.50
C LEU A 61 -0.01 -7.35 6.95
N PHE A 62 0.18 -6.42 6.02
CA PHE A 62 0.45 -5.00 6.30
C PHE A 62 -0.30 -4.07 5.33
N ASP A 63 -0.23 -2.77 5.60
CA ASP A 63 -0.72 -1.69 4.72
C ASP A 63 -2.14 -1.87 4.15
N PRO A 64 -3.16 -2.13 5.00
CA PRO A 64 -4.53 -2.28 4.51
C PRO A 64 -5.01 -0.99 3.83
N SER A 65 -5.66 -1.13 2.68
CA SER A 65 -6.41 -0.07 2.02
C SER A 65 -7.70 -0.62 1.46
N MET A 66 -8.82 -0.03 1.90
CA MET A 66 -10.16 -0.50 1.62
C MET A 66 -10.95 0.55 0.85
N ASP A 67 -11.77 0.11 -0.10
CA ASP A 67 -12.77 0.94 -0.77
C ASP A 67 -13.94 0.09 -1.28
N GLN A 68 -14.98 0.73 -1.81
CA GLN A 68 -16.20 0.08 -2.27
C GLN A 68 -16.81 0.78 -3.48
N VAL A 69 -17.59 0.02 -4.26
CA VAL A 69 -18.50 0.64 -5.23
C VAL A 69 -19.74 1.15 -4.47
N PRO A 70 -20.11 2.44 -4.59
CA PRO A 70 -21.30 2.95 -3.93
C PRO A 70 -22.56 2.15 -4.31
N GLY A 71 -23.34 1.74 -3.30
CA GLY A 71 -24.62 1.06 -3.49
C GLY A 71 -24.56 -0.45 -3.73
N THR A 72 -23.39 -1.07 -3.84
CA THR A 72 -23.27 -2.55 -4.00
C THR A 72 -23.19 -3.30 -2.68
N GLY A 73 -22.73 -2.64 -1.61
CA GLY A 73 -22.52 -3.24 -0.29
C GLY A 73 -21.26 -4.10 -0.16
N ARG A 74 -20.55 -4.38 -1.26
CA ARG A 74 -19.28 -5.11 -1.25
C ARG A 74 -18.12 -4.16 -0.99
N LEU A 75 -17.28 -4.51 -0.01
CA LEU A 75 -16.00 -3.82 0.23
C LEU A 75 -14.86 -4.66 -0.33
N TYR A 76 -13.84 -3.98 -0.84
CA TYR A 76 -12.59 -4.56 -1.30
C TYR A 76 -11.44 -4.05 -0.44
N LEU A 77 -10.50 -4.92 -0.13
CA LEU A 77 -9.31 -4.63 0.67
C LEU A 77 -8.07 -5.07 -0.09
N SER A 78 -7.21 -4.11 -0.42
CA SER A 78 -5.82 -4.37 -0.77
C SER A 78 -4.97 -4.41 0.49
N TYR A 79 -3.95 -5.27 0.51
CA TYR A 79 -3.02 -5.37 1.63
C TYR A 79 -1.69 -5.96 1.15
N SER A 80 -0.59 -5.56 1.80
CA SER A 80 0.74 -6.15 1.61
C SER A 80 0.80 -7.52 2.28
N SER A 81 1.28 -8.54 1.58
CA SER A 81 1.52 -9.88 2.10
C SER A 81 3.00 -10.22 1.99
N VAL A 82 3.59 -10.66 3.09
CA VAL A 82 5.01 -11.01 3.16
C VAL A 82 5.17 -12.52 3.08
N ALA A 83 5.91 -12.98 2.08
CA ALA A 83 6.21 -14.38 1.84
C ALA A 83 7.72 -14.61 1.70
N SER A 84 8.19 -15.82 1.92
CA SER A 84 9.61 -16.15 1.69
C SER A 84 9.96 -16.02 0.20
N SER A 85 11.13 -15.46 -0.13
CA SER A 85 11.63 -15.52 -1.51
C SER A 85 12.03 -16.94 -1.87
N VAL A 86 11.51 -17.43 -2.99
CA VAL A 86 11.85 -18.76 -3.51
C VAL A 86 13.22 -18.74 -4.20
N GLN A 87 13.55 -17.64 -4.89
CA GLN A 87 14.79 -17.55 -5.68
C GLN A 87 16.00 -17.16 -4.83
N TRP A 88 15.81 -16.24 -3.87
CA TRP A 88 16.88 -15.66 -3.07
C TRP A 88 16.67 -15.84 -1.56
N PRO A 89 16.37 -17.06 -1.05
CA PRO A 89 16.00 -17.27 0.35
C PRO A 89 17.08 -16.86 1.36
N THR A 90 18.35 -16.79 0.95
CA THR A 90 19.47 -16.34 1.80
C THR A 90 19.75 -14.85 1.67
N PHE A 91 19.60 -14.29 0.48
CA PHE A 91 20.05 -12.91 0.18
C PHE A 91 18.92 -11.89 0.26
N ASN A 92 17.71 -12.26 -0.13
CA ASN A 92 16.49 -11.46 -0.01
C ASN A 92 15.40 -12.38 0.58
N PRO A 93 15.48 -12.75 1.87
CA PRO A 93 14.68 -13.83 2.45
C PRO A 93 13.17 -13.60 2.38
N HIS A 94 12.76 -12.34 2.26
CA HIS A 94 11.36 -11.94 2.20
C HIS A 94 11.05 -11.25 0.89
N SER A 95 9.82 -11.45 0.44
CA SER A 95 9.23 -10.77 -0.69
C SER A 95 7.88 -10.20 -0.32
N VAL A 96 7.59 -9.00 -0.80
CA VAL A 96 6.34 -8.30 -0.50
C VAL A 96 5.56 -8.08 -1.77
N HIS A 97 4.32 -8.55 -1.78
CA HIS A 97 3.37 -8.39 -2.88
C HIS A 97 2.03 -7.90 -2.32
N THR A 98 1.24 -7.23 -3.14
CA THR A 98 -0.11 -6.79 -2.74
C THR A 98 -1.14 -7.85 -3.13
N ARG A 99 -2.05 -8.16 -2.21
CA ARG A 99 -3.17 -9.09 -2.41
C ARG A 99 -4.51 -8.37 -2.36
N LEU A 100 -5.56 -9.05 -2.79
CA LEU A 100 -6.94 -8.56 -2.76
C LEU A 100 -7.83 -9.49 -1.93
N ALA A 101 -8.59 -8.91 -1.00
CA ALA A 101 -9.69 -9.57 -0.30
C ALA A 101 -10.99 -8.77 -0.50
N TYR A 102 -12.12 -9.41 -0.23
CA TYR A 102 -13.43 -8.76 -0.25
C TYR A 102 -14.32 -9.24 0.88
N THR A 103 -15.39 -8.49 1.12
CA THR A 103 -16.45 -8.80 2.07
C THR A 103 -17.80 -8.38 1.49
N ASP A 104 -18.81 -9.21 1.74
CA ASP A 104 -20.21 -8.97 1.33
C ASP A 104 -21.13 -8.66 2.52
N ASP A 105 -20.59 -8.65 3.74
CA ASP A 105 -21.36 -8.51 5.00
C ASP A 105 -20.96 -7.30 5.84
N GLY A 106 -20.40 -6.29 5.17
CA GLY A 106 -19.97 -5.04 5.80
C GLY A 106 -18.70 -5.18 6.64
N GLY A 107 -17.81 -6.11 6.28
CA GLY A 107 -16.51 -6.31 6.94
C GLY A 107 -16.52 -7.25 8.14
N LYS A 108 -17.60 -8.02 8.35
CA LYS A 108 -17.68 -9.00 9.43
C LYS A 108 -16.89 -10.26 9.09
N THR A 109 -16.97 -10.70 7.84
CA THR A 109 -16.18 -11.81 7.30
C THR A 109 -15.47 -11.38 6.01
N TRP A 110 -14.24 -11.86 5.85
CA TRP A 110 -13.40 -11.53 4.71
C TRP A 110 -12.98 -12.78 3.95
N SER A 111 -13.06 -12.70 2.63
CA SER A 111 -12.60 -13.72 1.71
C SER A 111 -11.37 -13.22 0.97
N ASP A 112 -10.27 -13.97 1.01
CA ASP A 112 -9.13 -13.71 0.14
C ASP A 112 -9.49 -14.10 -1.30
N SER A 113 -9.20 -13.22 -2.26
CA SER A 113 -9.52 -13.45 -3.68
C SER A 113 -8.54 -14.41 -4.35
N ASN A 114 -7.49 -14.82 -3.65
CA ASN A 114 -6.33 -15.52 -4.18
C ASN A 114 -5.64 -14.81 -5.36
N LEU A 115 -5.72 -13.47 -5.37
CA LEU A 115 -5.13 -12.63 -6.40
C LEU A 115 -3.97 -11.81 -5.81
N ALA A 116 -2.81 -11.89 -6.45
CA ALA A 116 -1.73 -10.93 -6.27
C ALA A 116 -1.90 -9.80 -7.29
N LEU A 117 -2.20 -8.59 -6.83
CA LEU A 117 -2.43 -7.42 -7.70
C LEU A 117 -1.14 -6.94 -8.37
N ASN A 118 -0.03 -7.09 -7.64
CA ASN A 118 1.32 -6.82 -8.09
C ASN A 118 2.23 -7.81 -7.36
N GLN A 119 2.80 -8.72 -8.13
CA GLN A 119 3.73 -9.73 -7.63
C GLN A 119 5.09 -9.10 -7.36
N ASN A 120 5.78 -9.62 -6.34
CA ASN A 120 7.21 -9.44 -6.26
C ASN A 120 7.87 -10.08 -7.49
N LYS A 121 9.03 -9.56 -7.88
CA LYS A 121 9.81 -10.13 -8.99
C LYS A 121 11.25 -10.26 -8.56
N ASP A 122 11.69 -11.49 -8.35
CA ASP A 122 13.11 -11.78 -8.23
C ASP A 122 13.79 -11.57 -9.59
N VAL A 123 14.95 -10.92 -9.57
CA VAL A 123 15.76 -10.59 -10.74
C VAL A 123 17.23 -10.94 -10.45
N THR A 124 17.94 -11.36 -11.48
CA THR A 124 19.39 -11.58 -11.43
C THR A 124 20.09 -10.37 -12.00
N LEU A 125 20.85 -9.67 -11.17
CA LEU A 125 21.56 -8.45 -11.55
C LEU A 125 22.92 -8.78 -12.17
N ALA A 126 23.16 -8.33 -13.39
CA ALA A 126 24.44 -8.49 -14.08
C ALA A 126 25.40 -7.33 -13.77
N VAL A 127 25.60 -7.04 -12.48
CA VAL A 127 26.32 -5.86 -11.99
C VAL A 127 27.56 -6.29 -11.20
N PRO A 128 28.79 -6.05 -11.69
CA PRO A 128 30.02 -6.54 -11.05
C PRO A 128 30.27 -5.98 -9.65
N GLU A 129 29.70 -4.82 -9.31
CA GLU A 129 29.89 -4.16 -8.02
C GLU A 129 29.20 -4.90 -6.86
N PHE A 130 28.23 -5.76 -7.12
CA PHE A 130 27.54 -6.51 -6.07
C PHE A 130 28.21 -7.86 -5.84
N ALA A 131 28.46 -8.19 -4.56
CA ALA A 131 29.01 -9.50 -4.18
C ALA A 131 28.13 -10.67 -4.63
N HIS A 132 26.82 -10.45 -4.73
CA HIS A 132 25.85 -11.40 -5.25
C HIS A 132 24.83 -10.69 -6.16
N PRO A 133 24.33 -11.37 -7.21
CA PRO A 133 23.42 -10.77 -8.18
C PRO A 133 21.94 -10.79 -7.73
N ALA A 134 21.65 -10.91 -6.42
CA ALA A 134 20.29 -11.14 -5.94
C ALA A 134 19.49 -9.82 -5.82
N GLY A 135 18.61 -9.58 -6.80
CA GLY A 135 17.64 -8.49 -6.77
C GLY A 135 16.21 -8.99 -6.54
N THR A 136 15.41 -8.24 -5.80
CA THR A 136 13.97 -8.49 -5.64
C THR A 136 13.20 -7.18 -5.70
N TRP A 137 12.27 -7.06 -6.63
CA TRP A 137 11.32 -5.95 -6.66
C TRP A 137 10.24 -6.15 -5.59
N HIS A 138 10.19 -5.23 -4.64
CA HIS A 138 9.18 -5.18 -3.58
C HIS A 138 8.06 -4.23 -3.96
N SER A 139 6.86 -4.54 -3.46
CA SER A 139 5.73 -3.65 -3.52
C SER A 139 5.14 -3.45 -2.12
N GLU A 140 5.13 -2.22 -1.64
CA GLU A 140 4.61 -1.86 -0.31
C GLU A 140 3.65 -0.67 -0.40
N VAL A 141 2.91 -0.43 0.69
CA VAL A 141 2.08 0.77 0.87
C VAL A 141 1.02 0.93 -0.23
N SER A 142 0.26 -0.13 -0.51
CA SER A 142 -0.80 -0.09 -1.51
C SER A 142 -1.97 0.82 -1.10
N LYS A 143 -2.53 1.52 -2.08
CA LYS A 143 -3.81 2.24 -2.00
C LYS A 143 -4.72 1.81 -3.14
N LEU A 144 -5.84 1.20 -2.76
CA LEU A 144 -6.92 0.82 -3.66
C LEU A 144 -8.04 1.85 -3.54
N VAL A 145 -8.47 2.41 -4.67
CA VAL A 145 -9.49 3.45 -4.73
C VAL A 145 -10.43 3.16 -5.90
N TYR A 146 -11.73 3.32 -5.68
CA TYR A 146 -12.72 3.36 -6.75
C TYR A 146 -12.95 4.82 -7.19
N ASP A 147 -12.73 5.13 -8.48
CA ASP A 147 -13.07 6.44 -9.04
C ASP A 147 -14.50 6.41 -9.61
N PRO A 148 -15.49 7.05 -8.95
CA PRO A 148 -16.89 7.02 -9.41
C PRO A 148 -17.11 7.79 -10.72
N ARG A 149 -16.14 8.61 -11.18
CA ARG A 149 -16.26 9.38 -12.42
C ARG A 149 -15.95 8.54 -13.64
N SER A 150 -14.92 7.69 -13.54
CA SER A 150 -14.56 6.74 -14.60
C SER A 150 -15.26 5.39 -14.44
N GLY A 151 -15.70 5.06 -13.22
CA GLY A 151 -16.21 3.74 -12.87
C GLY A 151 -15.09 2.69 -12.78
N GLU A 152 -13.85 3.12 -12.62
CA GLU A 152 -12.68 2.23 -12.58
C GLU A 152 -12.06 2.17 -11.18
N TRP A 153 -11.44 1.03 -10.91
CA TRP A 153 -10.57 0.82 -9.77
C TRP A 153 -9.16 1.26 -10.12
N VAL A 154 -8.52 1.97 -9.20
CA VAL A 154 -7.14 2.43 -9.30
C VAL A 154 -6.36 1.83 -8.13
N LEU A 155 -5.23 1.21 -8.43
CA LEU A 155 -4.26 0.74 -7.44
C LEU A 155 -2.99 1.56 -7.58
N ILE A 156 -2.53 2.16 -6.49
CA ILE A 156 -1.27 2.88 -6.39
C ILE A 156 -0.41 2.17 -5.34
N TRP A 157 0.89 2.01 -5.57
CA TRP A 157 1.79 1.41 -4.57
C TRP A 157 3.20 1.93 -4.74
N PHE A 158 4.02 1.75 -3.70
CA PHE A 158 5.43 2.06 -3.73
C PHE A 158 6.23 0.83 -4.16
N ARG A 159 7.04 0.98 -5.19
CA ARG A 159 7.90 -0.06 -5.75
C ARG A 159 9.35 0.30 -5.53
N TYR A 160 10.16 -0.63 -5.02
CA TYR A 160 11.59 -0.43 -4.84
C TYR A 160 12.36 -1.75 -5.03
N LEU A 161 13.66 -1.63 -5.33
CA LEU A 161 14.55 -2.78 -5.50
C LEU A 161 15.23 -3.09 -4.17
N LEU A 162 15.19 -4.35 -3.77
CA LEU A 162 16.03 -4.91 -2.71
C LEU A 162 17.22 -5.62 -3.37
N ILE A 163 18.45 -5.32 -2.95
CA ILE A 163 19.66 -5.99 -3.44
C ILE A 163 20.41 -6.53 -2.23
N ASN A 164 20.57 -7.85 -2.13
CA ASN A 164 21.27 -8.49 -1.01
C ASN A 164 20.78 -8.00 0.36
N ASN A 165 19.46 -7.91 0.52
CA ASN A 165 18.74 -7.42 1.70
C ASN A 165 18.83 -5.90 1.97
N ASP A 166 19.52 -5.14 1.10
CA ASP A 166 19.63 -3.69 1.20
C ASP A 166 18.62 -2.99 0.29
N ARG A 167 17.82 -2.09 0.88
CA ARG A 167 16.78 -1.34 0.16
C ARG A 167 17.42 -0.23 -0.69
N GLN A 168 17.24 -0.32 -2.00
CA GLN A 168 17.80 0.62 -2.96
C GLN A 168 16.73 1.60 -3.42
N PHE A 169 16.41 2.60 -2.59
CA PHE A 169 15.35 3.56 -2.89
C PHE A 169 15.67 4.48 -4.08
N MET A 170 16.93 4.58 -4.52
CA MET A 170 17.24 5.27 -5.78
C MET A 170 16.64 4.56 -7.01
N HIS A 171 16.27 3.28 -6.85
CA HIS A 171 15.55 2.51 -7.85
C HIS A 171 14.04 2.48 -7.62
N SER A 172 13.50 3.37 -6.80
CA SER A 172 12.08 3.35 -6.43
C SER A 172 11.19 4.32 -7.19
N TRP A 173 9.90 3.97 -7.29
CA TRP A 173 8.85 4.82 -7.83
C TRP A 173 7.49 4.42 -7.24
N PHE A 174 6.51 5.31 -7.34
CA PHE A 174 5.11 4.95 -7.20
C PHE A 174 4.59 4.44 -8.54
N SER A 175 4.00 3.27 -8.51
CA SER A 175 3.32 2.65 -9.65
C SER A 175 1.81 2.85 -9.55
N LEU A 176 1.15 2.76 -10.69
CA LEU A 176 -0.29 2.84 -10.83
C LEU A 176 -0.81 1.78 -11.81
N LYS A 177 -1.93 1.14 -11.48
CA LYS A 177 -2.75 0.34 -12.40
C LYS A 177 -4.19 0.79 -12.28
N HIS A 178 -4.97 0.60 -13.34
CA HIS A 178 -6.41 0.78 -13.27
C HIS A 178 -7.15 -0.30 -14.08
N ALA A 179 -8.37 -0.61 -13.66
CA ALA A 179 -9.24 -1.58 -14.34
C ALA A 179 -10.71 -1.35 -13.97
N SER A 180 -11.64 -1.80 -14.81
CA SER A 180 -13.09 -1.70 -14.54
C SER A 180 -13.56 -2.54 -13.34
N LEU A 181 -12.80 -3.57 -12.97
CA LEU A 181 -13.03 -4.44 -11.82
C LEU A 181 -11.71 -4.63 -11.06
N PRO A 182 -11.71 -4.73 -9.73
CA PRO A 182 -10.48 -4.88 -8.95
C PRO A 182 -9.81 -6.24 -9.25
N GLU A 183 -10.57 -7.26 -9.60
CA GLU A 183 -10.07 -8.58 -9.98
C GLU A 183 -9.29 -8.57 -11.31
N ASN A 184 -9.44 -7.51 -12.13
CA ASN A 184 -8.69 -7.33 -13.37
C ASN A 184 -7.38 -6.54 -13.19
N LEU A 185 -7.11 -5.99 -12.00
CA LEU A 185 -5.85 -5.28 -11.70
C LEU A 185 -4.58 -6.15 -11.85
N PRO A 186 -4.57 -7.47 -11.56
CA PRO A 186 -3.37 -8.29 -11.77
C PRO A 186 -2.81 -8.23 -13.19
N THR A 187 -3.69 -8.19 -14.19
CA THR A 187 -3.33 -8.17 -15.63
C THR A 187 -3.33 -6.77 -16.23
N ALA A 188 -3.82 -5.75 -15.52
CA ALA A 188 -3.77 -4.37 -15.96
C ALA A 188 -2.32 -3.89 -16.14
N THR A 189 -2.12 -3.03 -17.13
CA THR A 189 -0.82 -2.41 -17.42
C THR A 189 -0.38 -1.52 -16.26
N GLU A 190 0.82 -1.77 -15.76
CA GLU A 190 1.47 -0.91 -14.78
C GLU A 190 2.03 0.34 -15.45
N HIS A 191 1.76 1.49 -14.85
CA HIS A 191 2.31 2.79 -15.22
C HIS A 191 3.16 3.33 -14.08
N LYS A 192 4.34 3.84 -14.41
CA LYS A 192 5.12 4.65 -13.47
C LYS A 192 4.44 6.00 -13.28
N PHE A 193 4.10 6.34 -12.04
CA PHE A 193 3.30 7.51 -11.69
C PHE A 193 4.16 8.66 -11.15
N LEU A 194 5.02 8.37 -10.18
CA LEU A 194 5.90 9.35 -9.55
C LEU A 194 7.23 8.67 -9.22
N ALA A 195 8.35 9.32 -9.54
CA ALA A 195 9.67 8.86 -9.14
C ALA A 195 10.44 9.99 -8.45
N ALA A 196 11.40 9.64 -7.60
CA ALA A 196 12.27 10.63 -6.96
C ALA A 196 13.14 11.36 -8.00
N GLY A 197 13.58 12.59 -7.69
CA GLY A 197 14.40 13.38 -8.61
C GLY A 197 15.76 12.75 -8.96
N ALA A 198 16.25 11.81 -8.15
CA ALA A 198 17.47 11.04 -8.39
C ALA A 198 17.22 9.69 -9.10
N TYR A 199 16.01 9.47 -9.64
CA TYR A 199 15.67 8.22 -10.30
C TYR A 199 16.49 8.00 -11.57
N ASP A 200 17.05 6.80 -11.70
CA ASP A 200 17.80 6.38 -12.88
C ASP A 200 16.90 5.66 -13.89
N VAL A 201 16.80 6.16 -15.12
CA VAL A 201 15.99 5.55 -16.19
C VAL A 201 16.46 4.14 -16.58
N ARG A 202 17.71 3.77 -16.28
CA ARG A 202 18.21 2.39 -16.48
C ARG A 202 17.50 1.38 -15.59
N ASN A 203 16.76 1.83 -14.58
CA ASN A 203 15.97 0.95 -13.72
C ASN A 203 14.74 0.36 -14.44
N ASP A 204 14.34 0.92 -15.58
CA ASP A 204 13.19 0.41 -16.36
C ASP A 204 13.47 -0.92 -17.08
N ILE A 205 14.74 -1.32 -17.15
CA ILE A 205 15.18 -2.53 -17.85
C ILE A 205 15.67 -3.64 -16.92
N LEU A 206 15.59 -3.44 -15.59
CA LEU A 206 15.97 -4.43 -14.55
C LEU A 206 14.76 -5.30 -14.16
#